data_AF-A0A075ATK3-F1
#
_entry.id   AF-A0A075ATK3-F1
#
_cell.length_a   1.000
_cell.length_b   1.000
_cell.length_c   1.000
_cell.angle_alpha   90.00
_cell.angle_beta   90.00
_cell.angle_gamma   90.00
#
_symmetry.space_group_name_H-M   'P 1'
#
loop_
_entity.id
_entity.type
_entity.pdbx_description
1 polymer ?
#
loop_
_entity_poly.entity_id
_entity_poly.type
_entity_poly.pdbx_seq_one_letter_code
_entity_poly.pdbx_strand_id
1 'polypeptide(L)'
;MTGESRIELLNWINSLLQLNYTKIEQLGTGAAYCQILDSIYGDVQMSKVKFDTNQVYEYVNNFKVLQNAFAAHGIEKVVPVEGLMKLKFQDNIEFTQWLKKFWDQNYGGNDYDPISRRKSKVATTKPARNNSNANASLSFTRSSTSSINKVATGSPAPLRKLPSRTLPVSTSNVFSNNNSSRIEDMEQEIAELRSSVGHLKMNLEKAQTDRTFYYSKLISVETYLQANEHDDNPHLAAIRSILYRSNEDNIELIRFILVQNRQGKTRLSKWYIPLDDEEKNKLKAEVHRIVASRDQKHQSNFTEFRNYKIVYRRYAGLFFCFCVDANDNELGYLEAIHFFVEILDSYFGNVCELDLVFNFYKVYAILDEIFIAGEIEEVSKPKIMERLQFIEKLE
;
A
#
# COMPACT_ATOMS: atom_id res chain seq x y z
N MET A 1 1.11 11.09 24.17
CA MET A 1 -0.05 10.22 24.49
C MET A 1 0.09 8.95 23.67
N THR A 2 0.51 7.86 24.30
CA THR A 2 0.62 6.53 23.67
C THR A 2 -0.76 6.09 23.18
N GLY A 3 -0.88 5.80 21.88
CA GLY A 3 -2.11 5.22 21.31
C GLY A 3 -2.33 3.79 21.82
N GLU A 4 -3.58 3.32 21.78
CA GLU A 4 -3.91 1.94 22.15
C GLU A 4 -3.06 0.93 21.36
N SER A 5 -2.64 -0.13 22.04
CA SER A 5 -1.82 -1.17 21.42
C SER A 5 -2.66 -2.04 20.47
N ARG A 6 -2.00 -2.69 19.51
CA ARG A 6 -2.65 -3.61 18.56
C ARG A 6 -3.55 -4.65 19.24
N ILE A 7 -3.10 -5.20 20.36
CA ILE A 7 -3.81 -6.26 21.08
C ILE A 7 -5.09 -5.70 21.72
N GLU A 8 -5.00 -4.51 22.32
CA GLU A 8 -6.16 -3.84 22.92
C GLU A 8 -7.21 -3.51 21.87
N LEU A 9 -6.81 -2.98 20.71
CA LEU A 9 -7.72 -2.66 19.61
C LEU A 9 -8.44 -3.91 19.07
N LEU A 10 -7.71 -5.01 18.85
CA LEU A 10 -8.32 -6.25 18.38
C LEU A 10 -9.30 -6.82 19.41
N ASN A 11 -8.94 -6.80 20.70
CA ASN A 11 -9.81 -7.24 21.77
C ASN A 11 -11.09 -6.38 21.85
N TRP A 12 -10.95 -5.07 21.72
CA TRP A 12 -12.08 -4.14 21.70
C TRP A 12 -13.01 -4.40 20.52
N ILE A 13 -12.48 -4.47 19.29
CA ILE A 13 -13.28 -4.71 18.08
C ILE A 13 -13.99 -6.06 18.13
N ASN A 14 -13.28 -7.11 18.54
CA ASN A 14 -13.86 -8.45 18.66
C ASN A 14 -14.98 -8.49 19.71
N SER A 15 -14.80 -7.78 20.84
CA SER A 15 -15.82 -7.68 21.88
C SER A 15 -17.03 -6.86 21.43
N LEU A 16 -16.80 -5.71 20.78
CA LEU A 16 -17.85 -4.80 20.31
C LEU A 16 -18.69 -5.41 19.18
N LEU A 17 -18.03 -6.07 18.21
CA LEU A 17 -18.67 -6.53 16.98
C LEU A 17 -18.98 -8.03 16.96
N GLN A 18 -18.53 -8.78 17.97
CA GLN A 18 -18.59 -10.25 18.01
C GLN A 18 -17.92 -10.85 16.77
N LEU A 19 -16.65 -10.52 16.60
CA LEU A 19 -15.75 -10.99 15.54
C LEU A 19 -14.57 -11.77 16.15
N ASN A 20 -13.81 -12.46 15.30
CA ASN A 20 -12.64 -13.25 15.68
C ASN A 20 -11.40 -12.82 14.88
N TYR A 21 -11.12 -11.52 14.85
CA TYR A 21 -9.93 -11.00 14.18
C TYR A 21 -8.68 -11.26 15.02
N THR A 22 -7.64 -11.77 14.37
CA THR A 22 -6.33 -12.08 14.97
C THR A 22 -5.23 -11.14 14.47
N LYS A 23 -5.51 -10.42 13.37
CA LYS A 23 -4.58 -9.53 12.67
C LYS A 23 -5.27 -8.20 12.37
N ILE A 24 -4.56 -7.08 12.50
CA ILE A 24 -5.13 -5.74 12.26
C ILE A 24 -5.47 -5.55 10.78
N GLU A 25 -4.73 -6.21 9.90
CA GLU A 25 -4.89 -6.17 8.46
C GLU A 25 -6.27 -6.69 8.01
N GLN A 26 -6.94 -7.54 8.80
CA GLN A 26 -8.30 -8.01 8.51
C GLN A 26 -9.33 -6.87 8.47
N LEU A 27 -9.04 -5.73 9.11
CA LEU A 27 -9.85 -4.52 9.05
C LEU A 27 -9.79 -3.83 7.68
N GLY A 28 -8.76 -4.11 6.87
CA GLY A 28 -8.57 -3.52 5.55
C GLY A 28 -9.64 -3.92 4.52
N THR A 29 -10.53 -4.85 4.86
CA THR A 29 -11.76 -5.14 4.09
C THR A 29 -12.80 -4.02 4.18
N GLY A 30 -12.67 -3.10 5.16
CA GLY A 30 -13.58 -1.99 5.40
C GLY A 30 -14.89 -2.34 6.10
N ALA A 31 -15.23 -3.63 6.24
CA ALA A 31 -16.52 -4.07 6.77
C ALA A 31 -16.70 -3.75 8.26
N ALA A 32 -15.68 -4.07 9.06
CA ALA A 32 -15.69 -3.78 10.49
C ALA A 32 -15.71 -2.27 10.78
N TYR A 33 -15.03 -1.44 9.96
CA TYR A 33 -15.08 0.02 10.11
C TYR A 33 -16.49 0.58 9.89
N CYS A 34 -17.23 0.07 8.90
CA CYS A 34 -18.62 0.45 8.69
C CYS A 34 -19.47 0.12 9.93
N GLN A 35 -19.23 -1.04 10.55
CA GLN A 35 -20.01 -1.49 11.69
C GLN A 35 -19.67 -0.76 13.00
N ILE A 36 -18.41 -0.37 13.20
CA ILE A 36 -18.03 0.49 14.32
C ILE A 36 -18.78 1.82 14.21
N LEU A 37 -18.84 2.41 13.02
CA LEU A 37 -19.59 3.64 12.80
C LEU A 37 -21.11 3.44 12.98
N ASP A 38 -21.63 2.29 12.53
CA ASP A 38 -23.02 1.90 12.74
C ASP A 38 -23.38 1.78 14.22
N SER A 39 -22.43 1.38 15.08
CA SER A 39 -22.67 1.35 16.52
C SER A 39 -22.89 2.73 17.15
N ILE A 40 -22.32 3.77 16.54
CA ILE A 40 -22.47 5.15 17.00
C ILE A 40 -23.82 5.74 16.52
N TYR A 41 -24.09 5.62 15.22
CA TYR A 41 -25.20 6.36 14.58
C TYR A 41 -26.41 5.50 14.22
N GLY A 42 -26.24 4.20 14.01
CA GLY A 42 -27.31 3.24 13.70
C GLY A 42 -27.94 3.36 12.30
N ASP A 43 -27.45 4.25 11.44
CA ASP A 43 -28.00 4.56 10.12
C ASP A 43 -27.07 4.18 8.95
N VAL A 44 -25.98 3.45 9.21
CA VAL A 44 -25.08 2.97 8.17
C VAL A 44 -25.78 1.89 7.34
N GLN A 45 -25.57 1.90 6.02
CA GLN A 45 -26.18 0.96 5.08
C GLN A 45 -25.54 -0.45 5.17
N MET A 46 -25.67 -1.11 6.31
CA MET A 46 -25.07 -2.42 6.61
C MET A 46 -25.49 -3.52 5.62
N SER A 47 -26.65 -3.41 4.98
CA SER A 47 -27.11 -4.32 3.92
C SER A 47 -26.21 -4.33 2.67
N LYS A 48 -25.43 -3.27 2.45
CA LYS A 48 -24.46 -3.16 1.34
C LYS A 48 -23.05 -3.59 1.74
N VAL A 49 -22.80 -3.82 3.04
CA VAL A 49 -21.49 -4.19 3.56
C VAL A 49 -21.29 -5.69 3.47
N LYS A 50 -20.17 -6.13 2.90
CA LYS A 50 -19.79 -7.54 2.79
C LYS A 50 -18.69 -7.89 3.78
N PHE A 51 -18.97 -8.79 4.73
CA PHE A 51 -18.01 -9.25 5.74
C PHE A 51 -17.14 -10.43 5.25
N ASP A 52 -17.76 -11.40 4.58
CA ASP A 52 -17.08 -12.61 4.11
C ASP A 52 -16.61 -12.45 2.65
N THR A 53 -15.66 -11.54 2.43
CA THR A 53 -15.10 -11.28 1.10
C THR A 53 -13.59 -11.30 1.08
N ASN A 54 -13.03 -11.90 0.02
CA ASN A 54 -11.60 -11.95 -0.28
C ASN A 54 -11.24 -11.19 -1.56
N GLN A 55 -12.21 -10.49 -2.16
CA GLN A 55 -12.06 -9.85 -3.46
C GLN A 55 -11.85 -8.34 -3.29
N VAL A 56 -10.74 -7.82 -3.79
CA VAL A 56 -10.31 -6.42 -3.55
C VAL A 56 -11.36 -5.40 -4.03
N TYR A 57 -12.05 -5.66 -5.14
CA TYR A 57 -13.10 -4.76 -5.64
C TYR A 57 -14.32 -4.66 -4.70
N GLU A 58 -14.56 -5.67 -3.86
CA GLU A 58 -15.62 -5.63 -2.86
C GLU A 58 -15.23 -4.79 -1.64
N TYR A 59 -13.93 -4.69 -1.32
CA TYR A 59 -13.43 -3.78 -0.28
C TYR A 59 -13.73 -2.33 -0.66
N VAL A 60 -13.55 -1.98 -1.94
CA VAL A 60 -13.88 -0.65 -2.48
C VAL A 60 -15.35 -0.29 -2.20
N ASN A 61 -16.27 -1.25 -2.34
CA ASN A 61 -17.69 -1.01 -2.04
C ASN A 61 -17.93 -0.77 -0.55
N ASN A 62 -17.28 -1.53 0.34
CA ASN A 62 -17.34 -1.29 1.78
C ASN A 62 -16.81 0.10 2.14
N PHE A 63 -15.67 0.52 1.59
CA PHE A 63 -15.13 1.87 1.85
C PHE A 63 -16.01 2.99 1.29
N LYS A 64 -16.71 2.79 0.17
CA LYS A 64 -17.73 3.75 -0.29
C LYS A 64 -18.87 3.90 0.70
N VAL A 65 -19.33 2.81 1.32
CA VAL A 65 -20.36 2.87 2.37
C VAL A 65 -19.85 3.67 3.57
N LEU A 66 -18.61 3.42 4.00
CA LEU A 66 -17.96 4.15 5.08
C LEU A 66 -17.83 5.65 4.79
N GLN A 67 -17.31 6.03 3.62
CA GLN A 67 -17.15 7.43 3.21
C GLN A 67 -18.49 8.16 3.12
N ASN A 68 -19.53 7.51 2.61
CA ASN A 68 -20.87 8.09 2.57
C ASN A 68 -21.42 8.36 3.98
N ALA A 69 -21.16 7.46 4.93
CA ALA A 69 -21.56 7.66 6.32
C ALA A 69 -20.74 8.78 7.00
N PHE A 70 -19.45 8.90 6.68
CA PHE A 70 -18.62 10.03 7.16
C PHE A 70 -19.17 11.37 6.64
N ALA A 71 -19.50 11.43 5.35
CA ALA A 71 -20.08 12.62 4.74
C ALA A 71 -21.46 12.97 5.34
N ALA A 72 -22.32 11.98 5.59
CA ALA A 72 -23.64 12.19 6.18
C ALA A 72 -23.59 12.78 7.60
N HIS A 73 -22.57 12.39 8.38
CA HIS A 73 -22.37 12.83 9.77
C HIS A 73 -21.35 13.96 9.93
N GLY A 74 -20.86 14.54 8.82
CA GLY A 74 -19.93 15.67 8.85
C GLY A 74 -18.56 15.34 9.45
N ILE A 75 -18.09 14.09 9.30
CA ILE A 75 -16.79 13.65 9.82
C ILE A 75 -15.69 14.09 8.85
N GLU A 76 -14.86 15.05 9.27
CA GLU A 76 -13.80 15.64 8.42
C GLU A 76 -12.60 14.71 8.16
N LYS A 77 -12.48 13.59 8.88
CA LYS A 77 -11.35 12.67 8.71
C LYS A 77 -11.39 12.01 7.33
N VAL A 78 -10.32 12.21 6.57
CA VAL A 78 -10.10 11.49 5.31
C VAL A 78 -9.80 10.01 5.59
N VAL A 79 -10.54 9.13 4.91
CA VAL A 79 -10.30 7.67 4.95
C VAL A 79 -9.21 7.32 3.93
N PRO A 80 -8.04 6.79 4.34
CA PRO A 80 -6.95 6.43 3.42
C PRO A 80 -7.22 5.10 2.70
N VAL A 81 -8.24 5.10 1.82
CA VAL A 81 -8.81 3.89 1.21
C VAL A 81 -7.75 3.02 0.50
N GLU A 82 -6.84 3.62 -0.28
CA GLU A 82 -5.80 2.88 -1.01
C GLU A 82 -4.83 2.12 -0.10
N GLY A 83 -4.41 2.74 1.02
CA GLY A 83 -3.52 2.11 1.98
C GLY A 83 -4.21 0.99 2.77
N LEU A 84 -5.45 1.26 3.21
CA LEU A 84 -6.24 0.30 3.97
C LEU A 84 -6.59 -0.96 3.17
N MET A 85 -7.05 -0.80 1.93
CA MET A 85 -7.45 -1.94 1.08
C MET A 85 -6.27 -2.81 0.63
N LYS A 86 -5.05 -2.25 0.61
CA LYS A 86 -3.80 -2.99 0.35
C LYS A 86 -3.33 -3.78 1.57
N LEU A 87 -4.11 -3.81 2.65
CA LEU A 87 -3.83 -4.55 3.88
C LEU A 87 -2.50 -4.15 4.55
N LYS A 88 -2.04 -2.91 4.33
CA LYS A 88 -0.81 -2.40 4.95
C LYS A 88 -1.02 -2.27 6.46
N PHE A 89 -0.12 -2.87 7.24
CA PHE A 89 -0.21 -2.87 8.70
C PHE A 89 -0.29 -1.45 9.29
N GLN A 90 0.61 -0.55 8.84
CA GLN A 90 0.73 0.80 9.39
C GLN A 90 -0.52 1.66 9.15
N ASP A 91 -1.08 1.62 7.94
CA ASP A 91 -2.30 2.37 7.61
C ASP A 91 -3.50 1.85 8.42
N ASN A 92 -3.62 0.52 8.52
CA ASN A 92 -4.72 -0.11 9.26
C ASN A 92 -4.63 0.16 10.76
N ILE A 93 -3.44 0.11 11.36
CA ILE A 93 -3.30 0.40 12.80
C ILE A 93 -3.57 1.87 13.10
N GLU A 94 -3.04 2.80 12.31
CA GLU A 94 -3.22 4.24 12.53
C GLU A 94 -4.69 4.65 12.38
N PHE A 95 -5.36 4.20 11.32
CA PHE A 95 -6.78 4.49 11.12
C PHE A 95 -7.65 3.87 12.21
N THR A 96 -7.31 2.66 12.67
CA THR A 96 -8.05 2.00 13.77
C THR A 96 -7.87 2.73 15.09
N GLN A 97 -6.66 3.20 15.42
CA GLN A 97 -6.40 4.02 16.61
C GLN A 97 -7.19 5.32 16.59
N TRP A 98 -7.25 5.98 15.43
CA TRP A 98 -8.08 7.17 15.27
C TRP A 98 -9.57 6.85 15.44
N LEU A 99 -10.06 5.79 14.79
CA LEU A 99 -11.46 5.41 14.84
C LEU A 99 -11.88 5.00 16.26
N LYS A 100 -11.00 4.36 17.03
CA LYS A 100 -11.23 4.07 18.44
C LYS A 100 -11.42 5.34 19.27
N LYS A 101 -10.51 6.30 19.14
CA LYS A 101 -10.64 7.60 19.84
C LYS A 101 -11.93 8.32 19.43
N PHE A 102 -12.29 8.26 18.15
CA PHE A 102 -13.54 8.81 17.65
C PHE A 102 -14.75 8.11 18.28
N TRP A 103 -14.73 6.78 18.36
CA TRP A 103 -15.78 5.99 18.99
C TRP A 103 -15.94 6.32 20.48
N ASP A 104 -14.85 6.40 21.23
CA ASP A 104 -14.88 6.75 22.66
C ASP A 104 -15.50 8.13 22.92
N GLN A 105 -15.37 9.06 21.98
CA GLN A 105 -15.90 10.41 22.08
C GLN A 105 -17.37 10.53 21.67
N ASN A 106 -17.83 9.67 20.77
CA ASN A 106 -19.13 9.82 20.10
C ASN A 106 -20.15 8.73 20.45
N TYR A 107 -19.70 7.62 21.05
CA TYR A 107 -20.60 6.54 21.42
C TYR A 107 -21.49 6.93 22.61
N GLY A 108 -22.80 7.03 22.36
CA GLY A 108 -23.79 7.47 23.35
C GLY A 108 -24.20 6.44 24.41
N GLY A 109 -23.60 5.23 24.41
CA GLY A 109 -23.92 4.17 25.37
C GLY A 109 -25.18 3.37 25.05
N ASN A 110 -25.70 3.47 23.83
CA ASN A 110 -26.89 2.73 23.41
C ASN A 110 -26.62 1.21 23.35
N ASP A 111 -27.64 0.38 23.53
CA ASP A 111 -27.51 -1.06 23.30
C ASP A 111 -27.32 -1.34 21.81
N TYR A 112 -26.20 -1.98 21.44
CA TYR A 112 -25.85 -2.30 20.06
C TYR A 112 -25.72 -3.81 19.86
N ASP A 113 -26.58 -4.41 19.02
CA ASP A 113 -26.49 -5.81 18.63
C ASP A 113 -25.82 -5.97 17.25
N PRO A 114 -24.52 -6.31 17.20
CA PRO A 114 -23.79 -6.41 15.93
C PRO A 114 -24.19 -7.60 15.07
N ILE A 115 -24.79 -8.67 15.63
CA ILE A 115 -25.19 -9.84 14.84
C ILE A 115 -26.45 -9.51 14.04
N SER A 116 -27.44 -8.90 14.69
CA SER A 116 -28.71 -8.54 14.02
C SER A 116 -28.50 -7.51 12.92
N ARG A 117 -27.58 -6.56 13.11
CA ARG A 117 -27.21 -5.57 12.08
C ARG A 117 -26.57 -6.22 10.85
N ARG A 118 -25.73 -7.24 11.01
CA ARG A 118 -25.10 -7.99 9.89
C ARG A 118 -26.09 -8.85 9.11
N LYS A 119 -27.11 -9.40 9.78
CA LYS A 119 -28.12 -10.28 9.15
C LYS A 119 -29.18 -9.52 8.33
N SER A 120 -29.13 -8.18 8.31
CA SER A 120 -30.12 -7.33 7.63
C SER A 120 -29.99 -7.39 6.10
N LYS A 121 -30.41 -8.50 5.49
CA LYS A 121 -30.81 -8.54 4.09
C LYS A 121 -32.28 -8.10 3.99
N VAL A 122 -32.46 -6.81 3.70
CA VAL A 122 -33.72 -6.15 3.29
C VAL A 122 -34.93 -6.34 4.21
N ALA A 123 -35.24 -5.31 4.99
CA ALA A 123 -36.62 -4.90 5.20
C ALA A 123 -36.68 -3.36 5.10
N THR A 124 -37.28 -2.86 4.03
CA THR A 124 -37.71 -1.46 3.95
C THR A 124 -38.76 -1.21 5.03
N THR A 125 -38.45 -0.40 6.04
CA THR A 125 -39.45 0.14 6.95
C THR A 125 -39.27 1.65 7.08
N LYS A 126 -40.14 2.38 6.37
CA LYS A 126 -40.71 3.64 6.88
C LYS A 126 -41.40 3.34 8.23
N PRO A 127 -41.54 4.34 9.13
CA PRO A 127 -41.99 4.09 10.49
C PRO A 127 -43.44 3.57 10.49
N ALA A 128 -43.64 2.36 11.00
CA ALA A 128 -44.97 1.84 11.26
C ALA A 128 -45.48 2.43 12.57
N ARG A 129 -46.44 3.36 12.45
CA ARG A 129 -47.40 3.66 13.52
C ARG A 129 -48.12 2.36 13.88
N ASN A 130 -48.17 2.06 15.18
CA ASN A 130 -49.09 1.10 15.75
C ASN A 130 -50.52 1.42 15.30
N ASN A 131 -51.24 0.41 14.82
CA ASN A 131 -52.66 0.31 15.09
C ASN A 131 -53.12 -1.15 14.98
N SER A 132 -53.61 -1.66 16.11
CA SER A 132 -54.48 -2.82 16.20
C SER A 132 -55.91 -2.41 15.82
N ASN A 133 -56.59 -3.30 15.10
CA ASN A 133 -57.97 -3.16 14.62
C ASN A 133 -59.00 -2.97 15.75
N ALA A 134 -59.98 -2.10 15.52
CA ALA A 134 -61.38 -2.37 15.83
C ALA A 134 -62.30 -1.53 14.90
N ASN A 135 -63.35 -2.20 14.41
CA ASN A 135 -64.40 -1.69 13.54
C ASN A 135 -65.09 -0.42 14.05
N ALA A 136 -65.40 0.53 13.16
CA ALA A 136 -66.74 1.11 13.05
C ALA A 136 -66.86 2.01 11.80
N SER A 137 -68.06 1.96 11.24
CA SER A 137 -68.63 2.54 10.03
C SER A 137 -68.83 4.07 10.00
N LEU A 138 -69.26 4.54 8.81
CA LEU A 138 -69.94 5.82 8.45
C LEU A 138 -68.97 6.90 7.89
N SER A 139 -68.93 7.28 6.61
CA SER A 139 -69.91 7.70 5.57
C SER A 139 -69.94 9.23 5.36
N PHE A 140 -69.88 9.64 4.08
CA PHE A 140 -70.16 10.97 3.48
C PHE A 140 -69.17 12.11 3.80
N THR A 141 -68.76 13.03 2.91
CA THR A 141 -69.23 13.57 1.60
C THR A 141 -68.01 14.28 0.98
N ARG A 142 -67.67 14.12 -0.32
CA ARG A 142 -67.92 15.05 -1.47
C ARG A 142 -67.47 16.51 -1.21
N SER A 143 -66.73 17.25 -2.05
CA SER A 143 -66.50 17.25 -3.51
C SER A 143 -65.36 18.28 -3.79
N SER A 144 -64.37 18.02 -4.66
CA SER A 144 -64.21 18.60 -6.03
C SER A 144 -64.67 20.06 -6.19
N THR A 145 -63.88 21.01 -6.71
CA THR A 145 -63.49 21.15 -8.14
C THR A 145 -62.52 22.34 -8.30
N SER A 146 -61.41 22.20 -9.04
CA SER A 146 -61.13 22.80 -10.38
C SER A 146 -60.89 24.33 -10.36
N SER A 147 -59.84 24.96 -10.91
CA SER A 147 -59.42 24.99 -12.32
C SER A 147 -58.37 26.13 -12.48
N ILE A 148 -57.22 25.90 -13.14
CA ILE A 148 -56.86 26.37 -14.51
C ILE A 148 -55.98 27.65 -14.60
N ASN A 149 -54.76 27.41 -15.08
CA ASN A 149 -53.93 28.10 -16.10
C ASN A 149 -53.23 29.48 -15.96
N LYS A 150 -51.92 29.39 -16.32
CA LYS A 150 -51.11 30.16 -17.31
C LYS A 150 -50.46 31.50 -16.92
N VAL A 151 -49.12 31.42 -16.78
CA VAL A 151 -48.04 32.08 -17.57
C VAL A 151 -48.35 33.42 -18.27
N ALA A 152 -47.60 34.48 -17.94
CA ALA A 152 -46.69 35.22 -18.85
C ALA A 152 -46.06 36.48 -18.21
N THR A 153 -44.72 36.58 -18.34
CA THR A 153 -43.85 37.73 -18.69
C THR A 153 -44.09 39.17 -18.18
N GLY A 154 -43.01 39.81 -17.68
CA GLY A 154 -42.76 41.26 -17.85
C GLY A 154 -42.14 42.00 -16.65
N SER A 155 -40.88 42.45 -16.77
CA SER A 155 -40.26 43.55 -15.96
C SER A 155 -40.80 44.93 -16.42
N PRO A 156 -40.52 46.10 -15.77
CA PRO A 156 -39.55 46.44 -14.72
C PRO A 156 -40.09 47.35 -13.55
N ALA A 157 -39.21 47.71 -12.60
CA ALA A 157 -39.35 48.61 -11.43
C ALA A 157 -39.84 50.06 -11.79
N PRO A 158 -40.13 51.05 -10.87
CA PRO A 158 -39.58 51.25 -9.49
C PRO A 158 -40.44 51.99 -8.39
N LEU A 159 -39.83 52.15 -7.20
CA LEU A 159 -39.94 53.23 -6.17
C LEU A 159 -41.00 53.25 -5.03
N ARG A 160 -40.47 53.05 -3.79
CA ARG A 160 -40.51 53.94 -2.59
C ARG A 160 -41.70 53.87 -1.59
N LYS A 161 -41.46 53.37 -0.36
CA LYS A 161 -41.30 54.16 0.91
C LYS A 161 -41.33 53.25 2.18
N LEU A 162 -40.45 53.61 3.12
CA LEU A 162 -40.24 53.12 4.50
C LEU A 162 -41.44 53.45 5.45
N PRO A 163 -41.60 52.84 6.65
CA PRO A 163 -40.64 52.99 7.76
C PRO A 163 -40.39 51.82 8.73
N SER A 164 -39.13 51.83 9.21
CA SER A 164 -38.51 51.47 10.48
C SER A 164 -39.32 50.88 11.66
N ARG A 165 -38.78 49.79 12.24
CA ARG A 165 -38.73 49.57 13.70
C ARG A 165 -37.42 48.85 14.08
N THR A 166 -36.69 49.44 15.02
CA THR A 166 -35.45 49.01 15.69
C THR A 166 -35.74 47.99 16.80
N LEU A 167 -34.91 46.95 17.08
CA LEU A 167 -33.69 46.83 17.93
C LEU A 167 -33.37 45.31 18.07
N PRO A 168 -32.24 44.82 18.67
CA PRO A 168 -30.87 45.34 18.81
C PRO A 168 -29.77 44.34 18.36
N VAL A 169 -28.52 44.82 18.51
CA VAL A 169 -27.19 44.29 18.15
C VAL A 169 -26.77 42.98 18.85
N SER A 170 -26.01 42.14 18.15
CA SER A 170 -24.85 41.41 18.70
C SER A 170 -23.79 41.19 17.62
N THR A 171 -22.61 41.75 17.89
CA THR A 171 -21.36 41.75 17.12
C THR A 171 -20.64 40.41 17.15
N SER A 172 -20.09 39.96 16.00
CA SER A 172 -18.69 39.48 15.84
C SER A 172 -18.46 38.86 14.45
N ASN A 173 -18.05 39.70 13.50
CA ASN A 173 -17.37 39.25 12.28
C ASN A 173 -15.90 38.98 12.63
N VAL A 174 -15.55 37.73 12.95
CA VAL A 174 -14.14 37.26 12.97
C VAL A 174 -14.08 35.78 12.53
N PHE A 175 -14.62 35.41 11.36
CA PHE A 175 -14.51 34.02 10.87
C PHE A 175 -14.40 33.89 9.35
N SER A 176 -13.86 34.89 8.63
CA SER A 176 -13.73 34.82 7.17
C SER A 176 -12.31 34.61 6.63
N ASN A 177 -11.27 34.53 7.47
CA ASN A 177 -9.89 34.38 6.97
C ASN A 177 -9.33 32.94 6.97
N ASN A 178 -9.80 32.03 7.84
CA ASN A 178 -9.19 30.68 7.96
C ASN A 178 -9.64 29.68 6.89
N ASN A 179 -10.83 29.90 6.28
CA ASN A 179 -11.29 29.02 5.20
C ASN A 179 -10.61 29.36 3.86
N SER A 180 -10.18 30.61 3.65
CA SER A 180 -9.43 31.00 2.45
C SER A 180 -8.08 30.30 2.40
N SER A 181 -7.32 30.34 3.51
CA SER A 181 -5.99 29.72 3.56
C SER A 181 -6.02 28.21 3.38
N ARG A 182 -7.01 27.52 3.97
CA ARG A 182 -7.12 26.06 3.86
C ARG A 182 -7.61 25.60 2.48
N ILE A 183 -8.41 26.42 1.81
CA ILE A 183 -8.78 26.20 0.41
C ILE A 183 -7.57 26.44 -0.50
N GLU A 184 -6.78 27.49 -0.24
CA GLU A 184 -5.53 27.77 -0.95
C GLU A 184 -4.50 26.64 -0.76
N ASP A 185 -4.35 26.10 0.45
CA ASP A 185 -3.47 24.96 0.75
C ASP A 185 -3.91 23.69 0.01
N MET A 186 -5.21 23.39 -0.02
CA MET A 186 -5.76 22.24 -0.74
C MET A 186 -5.66 22.42 -2.27
N GLU A 187 -5.86 23.63 -2.77
CA GLU A 187 -5.66 23.96 -4.19
C GLU A 187 -4.20 23.81 -4.59
N GLN A 188 -3.27 24.16 -3.70
CA GLN A 188 -1.83 23.96 -3.88
C GLN A 188 -1.45 22.48 -3.91
N GLU A 189 -1.96 21.65 -2.98
CA GLU A 189 -1.74 20.20 -2.96
C GLU A 189 -2.33 19.52 -4.21
N ILE A 190 -3.53 19.91 -4.66
CA ILE A 190 -4.13 19.42 -5.90
C ILE A 190 -3.28 19.83 -7.11
N ALA A 191 -2.74 21.04 -7.14
CA ALA A 191 -1.85 21.48 -8.20
C ALA A 191 -0.54 20.68 -8.22
N GLU A 192 0.01 20.35 -7.06
CA GLU A 192 1.24 19.58 -6.90
C GLU A 192 1.05 18.11 -7.32
N LEU A 193 -0.05 17.47 -6.89
CA LEU A 193 -0.41 16.12 -7.32
C LEU A 193 -0.68 16.06 -8.83
N ARG A 194 -1.34 17.07 -9.40
CA ARG A 194 -1.54 17.17 -10.86
C ARG A 194 -0.21 17.31 -11.60
N SER A 195 0.72 18.08 -11.06
CA SER A 195 2.08 18.21 -11.59
C SER A 195 2.83 16.87 -11.54
N SER A 196 2.77 16.16 -10.41
CA SER A 196 3.43 14.86 -10.23
C SER A 196 2.87 13.77 -11.15
N VAL A 197 1.54 13.72 -11.30
CA VAL A 197 0.88 12.83 -12.29
C VAL A 197 1.28 13.21 -13.72
N GLY A 198 1.42 14.50 -14.02
CA GLY A 198 1.94 14.98 -15.30
C GLY A 198 3.36 14.48 -15.56
N HIS A 199 4.25 14.62 -14.57
CA HIS A 199 5.64 14.18 -14.67
C HIS A 199 5.77 12.67 -14.83
N LEU A 200 5.00 11.87 -14.07
CA LEU A 200 4.98 10.41 -14.21
C LEU A 200 4.45 9.97 -15.59
N LYS A 201 3.42 10.65 -16.12
CA LYS A 201 2.95 10.39 -17.48
C LYS A 201 4.01 10.71 -18.53
N MET A 202 4.71 11.83 -18.38
CA MET A 202 5.79 12.21 -19.28
C MET A 202 6.96 11.21 -19.22
N ASN A 203 7.30 10.70 -18.04
CA ASN A 203 8.32 9.66 -17.88
C ASN A 203 7.88 8.32 -18.49
N LEU A 204 6.62 7.94 -18.32
CA LEU A 204 6.06 6.74 -18.93
C LEU A 204 6.07 6.85 -20.45
N GLU A 205 5.67 7.99 -21.00
CA GLU A 205 5.68 8.27 -22.44
C GLU A 205 7.11 8.26 -23.00
N LYS A 206 8.06 8.84 -22.27
CA LYS A 206 9.49 8.77 -22.61
C LYS A 206 9.99 7.32 -22.61
N ALA A 207 9.70 6.55 -21.57
CA ALA A 207 10.09 5.14 -21.48
C ALA A 207 9.45 4.28 -22.59
N GLN A 208 8.20 4.57 -22.95
CA GLN A 208 7.52 3.92 -24.07
C GLN A 208 8.14 4.29 -25.42
N THR A 209 8.55 5.55 -25.59
CA THR A 209 9.26 6.03 -26.77
C THR A 209 10.62 5.37 -26.88
N ASP A 210 11.40 5.33 -25.80
CA ASP A 210 12.71 4.67 -25.75
C ASP A 210 12.57 3.17 -26.06
N ARG A 211 11.58 2.49 -25.46
CA ARG A 211 11.28 1.09 -25.77
C ARG A 211 10.99 0.89 -27.26
N THR A 212 10.15 1.74 -27.84
CA THR A 212 9.79 1.66 -29.27
C THR A 212 10.99 1.93 -30.17
N PHE A 213 11.83 2.89 -29.78
CA PHE A 213 13.07 3.22 -30.47
C PHE A 213 14.06 2.05 -30.47
N TYR A 214 14.33 1.45 -29.30
CA TYR A 214 15.22 0.29 -29.21
C TYR A 214 14.64 -0.93 -29.92
N TYR A 215 13.34 -1.16 -29.81
CA TYR A 215 12.66 -2.24 -30.53
C TYR A 215 12.80 -2.06 -32.06
N SER A 216 12.58 -0.85 -32.57
CA SER A 216 12.77 -0.55 -34.00
C SER A 216 14.21 -0.75 -34.45
N LYS A 217 15.21 -0.42 -33.60
CA LYS A 217 16.61 -0.70 -33.89
C LYS A 217 16.91 -2.20 -33.91
N LEU A 218 16.40 -2.96 -32.94
CA LEU A 218 16.57 -4.41 -32.89
C LEU A 218 15.95 -5.08 -34.13
N ILE A 219 14.75 -4.66 -34.55
CA ILE A 219 14.15 -5.11 -35.81
C ILE A 219 15.04 -4.77 -37.02
N SER A 220 15.65 -3.59 -37.04
CA SER A 220 16.52 -3.19 -38.15
C SER A 220 17.76 -4.09 -38.23
N VAL A 221 18.35 -4.42 -37.08
CA VAL A 221 19.47 -5.36 -36.98
C VAL A 221 19.04 -6.76 -37.39
N GLU A 222 17.90 -7.24 -36.88
CA GLU A 222 17.29 -8.52 -37.24
C GLU A 222 17.08 -8.65 -38.77
N THR A 223 16.49 -7.63 -39.37
CA THR A 223 16.24 -7.58 -40.82
C THR A 223 17.56 -7.64 -41.60
N TYR A 224 18.59 -6.93 -41.13
CA TYR A 224 19.92 -6.96 -41.74
C TYR A 224 20.57 -8.36 -41.63
N LEU A 225 20.40 -9.04 -40.48
CA LEU A 225 20.93 -10.38 -40.28
C LEU A 225 20.23 -11.44 -41.13
N GLN A 226 18.92 -11.30 -41.34
CA GLN A 226 18.13 -12.19 -42.22
C GLN A 226 18.51 -12.00 -43.69
N ALA A 227 18.71 -10.75 -44.15
CA ALA A 227 19.17 -10.47 -45.50
C ALA A 227 20.55 -11.08 -45.82
N ASN A 228 21.36 -11.33 -44.78
CA ASN A 228 22.71 -11.91 -44.88
C ASN A 228 22.80 -13.28 -44.20
N GLU A 229 21.72 -14.07 -44.22
CA GLU A 229 21.64 -15.38 -43.54
C GLU A 229 22.75 -16.35 -43.97
N HIS A 230 23.14 -16.32 -45.25
CA HIS A 230 24.13 -17.21 -45.86
C HIS A 230 25.56 -16.65 -45.92
N ASP A 231 25.81 -15.50 -45.28
CA ASP A 231 27.16 -14.92 -45.19
C ASP A 231 27.91 -15.50 -43.98
N ASP A 232 29.05 -16.15 -44.21
CA ASP A 232 29.92 -16.76 -43.20
C ASP A 232 30.82 -15.73 -42.48
N ASN A 233 30.32 -14.50 -42.33
CA ASN A 233 31.05 -13.45 -41.65
C ASN A 233 31.04 -13.66 -40.13
N PRO A 234 32.22 -13.78 -39.47
CA PRO A 234 32.30 -14.06 -38.03
C PRO A 234 31.65 -12.98 -37.16
N HIS A 235 31.57 -11.73 -37.64
CA HIS A 235 30.90 -10.65 -36.91
C HIS A 235 29.37 -10.81 -36.93
N LEU A 236 28.77 -11.31 -38.01
CA LEU A 236 27.32 -11.57 -38.07
C LEU A 236 26.94 -12.74 -37.16
N ALA A 237 27.78 -13.77 -37.08
CA ALA A 237 27.61 -14.87 -36.14
C ALA A 237 27.67 -14.40 -34.67
N ALA A 238 28.62 -13.51 -34.33
CA ALA A 238 28.71 -12.92 -33.00
C ALA A 238 27.47 -12.08 -32.64
N ILE A 239 26.96 -11.28 -33.57
CA ILE A 239 25.76 -10.47 -33.35
C ILE A 239 24.52 -11.36 -33.17
N ARG A 240 24.36 -12.44 -33.98
CA ARG A 240 23.27 -13.43 -33.81
C ARG A 240 23.34 -14.11 -32.45
N SER A 241 24.54 -14.51 -32.02
CA SER A 241 24.77 -15.11 -30.70
C SER A 241 24.32 -14.19 -29.56
N ILE A 242 24.57 -12.88 -29.66
CA ILE A 242 24.12 -11.89 -28.67
C ILE A 242 22.60 -11.70 -28.69
N LEU A 243 21.99 -11.61 -29.88
CA LEU A 243 20.55 -11.32 -30.05
C LEU A 243 19.64 -12.49 -29.67
N TYR A 244 20.04 -13.71 -29.99
CA TYR A 244 19.27 -14.93 -29.69
C TYR A 244 19.84 -15.72 -28.54
N ARG A 245 20.71 -15.10 -27.73
CA ARG A 245 21.11 -15.64 -26.45
C ARG A 245 19.81 -15.98 -25.69
N SER A 246 19.58 -17.27 -25.44
CA SER A 246 18.37 -17.70 -24.75
C SER A 246 18.39 -17.05 -23.36
N ASN A 247 17.24 -16.75 -22.75
CA ASN A 247 17.23 -16.36 -21.33
C ASN A 247 17.86 -17.43 -20.40
N GLU A 248 18.15 -18.62 -20.95
CA GLU A 248 18.86 -19.73 -20.31
C GLU A 248 20.39 -19.71 -20.54
N ASP A 249 20.89 -18.90 -21.47
CA ASP A 249 22.33 -18.69 -21.67
C ASP A 249 22.86 -17.66 -20.66
N ASN A 250 22.87 -18.10 -19.39
CA ASN A 250 23.49 -17.50 -18.19
C ASN A 250 23.84 -16.02 -18.33
N ILE A 251 22.85 -15.17 -18.01
CA ILE A 251 23.14 -13.93 -17.31
C ILE A 251 23.65 -14.37 -15.93
N GLU A 252 24.80 -13.86 -15.49
CA GLU A 252 25.52 -14.23 -14.26
C GLU A 252 24.72 -13.79 -13.03
N LEU A 253 23.64 -14.50 -12.70
CA LEU A 253 22.64 -14.00 -11.77
C LEU A 253 22.85 -14.55 -10.37
N ILE A 254 23.02 -13.64 -9.41
CA ILE A 254 22.69 -13.91 -8.02
C ILE A 254 21.23 -14.36 -7.97
N ARG A 255 20.98 -15.59 -7.53
CA ARG A 255 19.62 -16.14 -7.37
C ARG A 255 18.93 -15.56 -6.14
N PHE A 256 19.65 -15.52 -5.03
CA PHE A 256 19.17 -14.95 -3.78
C PHE A 256 20.30 -14.56 -2.83
N ILE A 257 19.99 -13.63 -1.94
CA ILE A 257 20.87 -13.18 -0.86
C ILE A 257 20.15 -13.42 0.47
N LEU A 258 20.82 -14.11 1.39
CA LEU A 258 20.34 -14.37 2.73
C LEU A 258 21.34 -13.86 3.78
N VAL A 259 20.82 -13.22 4.82
CA VAL A 259 21.57 -12.93 6.04
C VAL A 259 20.89 -13.65 7.20
N GLN A 260 21.59 -14.58 7.84
CA GLN A 260 21.05 -15.41 8.91
C GLN A 260 21.96 -15.38 10.13
N ASN A 261 21.38 -15.40 11.33
CA ASN A 261 22.17 -15.50 12.55
C ASN A 261 22.53 -16.94 12.91
N ARG A 262 23.32 -17.12 13.98
CA ARG A 262 23.71 -18.46 14.50
C ARG A 262 22.52 -19.36 14.89
N GLN A 263 21.34 -18.81 15.12
CA GLN A 263 20.12 -19.56 15.47
C GLN A 263 19.25 -19.89 14.24
N GLY A 264 19.66 -19.48 13.03
CA GLY A 264 18.89 -19.66 11.81
C GLY A 264 17.79 -18.62 11.60
N LYS A 265 17.72 -17.59 12.44
CA LYS A 265 16.80 -16.47 12.21
C LYS A 265 17.32 -15.64 11.05
N THR A 266 16.46 -15.45 10.06
CA THR A 266 16.76 -14.66 8.87
C THR A 266 16.58 -13.18 9.18
N ARG A 267 17.61 -12.37 8.91
CA ARG A 267 17.63 -10.91 9.09
C ARG A 267 17.38 -10.18 7.78
N LEU A 268 17.82 -10.76 6.67
CA LEU A 268 17.56 -10.26 5.33
C LEU A 268 17.35 -11.45 4.39
N SER A 269 16.37 -11.33 3.48
CA SER A 269 16.18 -12.28 2.40
C SER A 269 15.70 -11.59 1.13
N LYS A 270 16.60 -11.46 0.16
CA LYS A 270 16.31 -10.93 -1.18
C LYS A 270 16.32 -12.07 -2.19
N TRP A 271 15.30 -12.14 -3.03
CA TRP A 271 15.14 -13.17 -4.05
C TRP A 271 15.06 -12.50 -5.42
N TYR A 272 15.95 -12.88 -6.33
CA TYR A 272 15.98 -12.36 -7.70
C TYR A 272 15.33 -13.32 -8.69
N ILE A 273 15.10 -14.57 -8.27
CA ILE A 273 14.27 -15.53 -8.97
C ILE A 273 12.87 -15.61 -8.36
N PRO A 274 11.81 -15.74 -9.19
CA PRO A 274 10.47 -15.97 -8.70
C PRO A 274 10.39 -17.35 -8.05
N LEU A 275 10.03 -17.39 -6.76
CA LEU A 275 9.87 -18.60 -5.97
C LEU A 275 8.65 -18.49 -5.07
N ASP A 276 8.03 -19.63 -4.79
CA ASP A 276 6.92 -19.73 -3.84
C ASP A 276 7.41 -19.60 -2.40
N ASP A 277 6.56 -19.11 -1.51
CA ASP A 277 6.95 -18.86 -0.12
C ASP A 277 7.31 -20.15 0.64
N GLU A 278 6.68 -21.27 0.29
CA GLU A 278 7.02 -22.57 0.84
C GLU A 278 8.44 -22.99 0.44
N GLU A 279 8.81 -22.79 -0.83
CA GLU A 279 10.15 -23.08 -1.34
C GLU A 279 11.20 -22.14 -0.72
N LYS A 280 10.90 -20.84 -0.59
CA LYS A 280 11.78 -19.88 0.09
C LYS A 280 12.08 -20.33 1.52
N ASN A 281 11.09 -20.82 2.26
CA ASN A 281 11.28 -21.28 3.62
C ASN A 281 12.11 -22.57 3.69
N LYS A 282 11.89 -23.52 2.76
CA LYS A 282 12.72 -24.72 2.63
C LYS A 282 14.17 -24.36 2.34
N LEU A 283 14.42 -23.48 1.36
CA LEU A 283 15.75 -23.02 0.99
C LEU A 283 16.46 -22.28 2.13
N LYS A 284 15.77 -21.38 2.84
CA LYS A 284 16.33 -20.70 4.03
C LYS A 284 16.84 -21.70 5.08
N ALA A 285 16.05 -22.73 5.39
CA ALA A 285 16.43 -23.74 6.37
C ALA A 285 17.59 -24.63 5.87
N GLU A 286 17.56 -25.01 4.59
CA GLU A 286 18.59 -25.82 3.96
C GLU A 286 19.95 -25.11 3.92
N VAL A 287 19.98 -23.85 3.46
CA VAL A 287 21.18 -23.01 3.44
C VAL A 287 21.74 -22.81 4.84
N HIS A 288 20.88 -22.52 5.82
CA HIS A 288 21.33 -22.37 7.21
C HIS A 288 22.01 -23.63 7.73
N ARG A 289 21.39 -24.79 7.52
CA ARG A 289 21.93 -26.09 7.98
C ARG A 289 23.30 -26.36 7.36
N ILE A 290 23.48 -26.09 6.07
CA ILE A 290 24.75 -26.29 5.36
C ILE A 290 25.81 -25.33 5.88
N VAL A 291 25.50 -24.04 6.03
CA VAL A 291 26.49 -23.02 6.39
C VAL A 291 26.85 -23.06 7.88
N ALA A 292 25.87 -23.28 8.76
CA ALA A 292 26.08 -23.24 10.21
C ALA A 292 26.86 -24.45 10.75
N SER A 293 26.82 -25.59 10.07
CA SER A 293 27.60 -26.78 10.45
C SER A 293 29.07 -26.71 10.00
N ARG A 294 29.45 -25.70 9.21
CA ARG A 294 30.78 -25.60 8.61
C ARG A 294 31.79 -24.93 9.54
N ASP A 295 33.03 -25.40 9.49
CA ASP A 295 34.14 -24.82 10.23
C ASP A 295 34.80 -23.69 9.42
N GLN A 296 34.77 -22.48 9.97
CA GLN A 296 35.35 -21.28 9.37
C GLN A 296 36.85 -21.38 9.09
N LYS A 297 37.61 -22.20 9.85
CA LYS A 297 39.08 -22.28 9.73
C LYS A 297 39.56 -23.29 8.70
N HIS A 298 38.80 -24.36 8.52
CA HIS A 298 39.25 -25.52 7.75
C HIS A 298 38.43 -25.76 6.49
N GLN A 299 37.38 -24.97 6.26
CA GLN A 299 36.53 -25.09 5.08
C GLN A 299 36.47 -23.76 4.32
N SER A 300 36.34 -23.88 3.00
CA SER A 300 36.19 -22.73 2.10
C SER A 300 34.90 -21.97 2.35
N ASN A 301 34.93 -20.68 1.99
CA ASN A 301 33.77 -19.79 1.89
C ASN A 301 32.79 -20.16 0.76
N PHE A 302 33.08 -21.21 0.02
CA PHE A 302 32.29 -21.69 -1.10
C PHE A 302 31.78 -23.10 -0.79
N THR A 303 30.51 -23.35 -1.05
CA THR A 303 29.91 -24.68 -0.93
C THR A 303 28.98 -24.94 -2.09
N GLU A 304 29.04 -26.16 -2.63
CA GLU A 304 28.09 -26.61 -3.65
C GLU A 304 26.68 -26.68 -3.05
N PHE A 305 25.70 -26.28 -3.85
CA PHE A 305 24.31 -26.23 -3.47
C PHE A 305 23.42 -26.55 -4.66
N ARG A 306 23.01 -27.83 -4.79
CA ARG A 306 22.26 -28.34 -5.95
C ARG A 306 23.04 -28.05 -7.24
N ASN A 307 22.44 -27.36 -8.21
CA ASN A 307 23.07 -26.92 -9.46
C ASN A 307 23.72 -25.53 -9.36
N TYR A 308 23.80 -24.98 -8.15
CA TYR A 308 24.30 -23.65 -7.85
C TYR A 308 25.46 -23.72 -6.85
N LYS A 309 26.05 -22.57 -6.57
CA LYS A 309 27.06 -22.42 -5.50
C LYS A 309 26.56 -21.41 -4.48
N ILE A 310 26.87 -21.68 -3.20
CA ILE A 310 26.68 -20.73 -2.11
C ILE A 310 28.05 -20.15 -1.78
N VAL A 311 28.17 -18.83 -1.96
CA VAL A 311 29.29 -18.04 -1.45
C VAL A 311 28.86 -17.42 -0.13
N TYR A 312 29.61 -17.65 0.94
CA TYR A 312 29.24 -17.12 2.25
C TYR A 312 30.42 -16.59 3.05
N ARG A 313 30.15 -15.59 3.88
CA ARG A 313 31.11 -15.04 4.85
C ARG A 313 30.44 -14.76 6.18
N ARG A 314 31.17 -15.06 7.25
CA ARG A 314 30.70 -14.88 8.62
C ARG A 314 31.25 -13.57 9.20
N TYR A 315 30.34 -12.71 9.67
CA TYR A 315 30.67 -11.49 10.41
C TYR A 315 30.00 -11.56 11.78
N ALA A 316 30.81 -11.64 12.84
CA ALA A 316 30.35 -11.86 14.21
C ALA A 316 29.35 -13.04 14.33
N GLY A 317 28.08 -12.75 14.64
CA GLY A 317 27.00 -13.73 14.78
C GLY A 317 26.21 -14.01 13.50
N LEU A 318 26.53 -13.35 12.39
CA LEU A 318 25.77 -13.38 11.14
C LEU A 318 26.52 -14.10 10.02
N PHE A 319 25.77 -14.85 9.23
CA PHE A 319 26.18 -15.47 7.99
C PHE A 319 25.54 -14.72 6.84
N PHE A 320 26.37 -14.14 5.97
CA PHE A 320 25.98 -13.53 4.72
C PHE A 320 26.19 -14.56 3.62
N CYS A 321 25.12 -14.97 2.93
CA CYS A 321 25.11 -16.07 1.98
C CYS A 321 24.50 -15.60 0.66
N PHE A 322 25.26 -15.74 -0.42
CA PHE A 322 24.85 -15.44 -1.78
C PHE A 322 24.76 -16.75 -2.54
N CYS A 323 23.62 -17.02 -3.19
CA CYS A 323 23.48 -18.15 -4.09
C CYS A 323 23.69 -17.66 -5.51
N VAL A 324 24.69 -18.22 -6.18
CA VAL A 324 25.19 -17.79 -7.50
C VAL A 324 25.27 -18.99 -8.42
N ASP A 325 25.41 -18.75 -9.73
CA ASP A 325 25.47 -19.83 -10.69
C ASP A 325 26.81 -20.60 -10.60
N ALA A 326 26.81 -21.85 -11.04
CA ALA A 326 27.97 -22.72 -10.87
C ALA A 326 29.22 -22.26 -11.64
N ASN A 327 29.04 -21.45 -12.67
CA ASN A 327 30.12 -20.95 -13.54
C ASN A 327 30.62 -19.56 -13.14
N ASP A 328 30.02 -18.95 -12.12
CA ASP A 328 30.33 -17.60 -11.71
C ASP A 328 31.64 -17.49 -10.91
N ASN A 329 32.24 -16.29 -10.94
CA ASN A 329 33.43 -15.97 -10.15
C ASN A 329 33.10 -15.84 -8.65
N GLU A 330 33.44 -16.87 -7.87
CA GLU A 330 33.09 -16.93 -6.45
C GLU A 330 33.87 -15.90 -5.61
N LEU A 331 35.09 -15.54 -6.00
CA LEU A 331 35.90 -14.53 -5.31
C LEU A 331 35.30 -13.13 -5.49
N GLY A 332 34.76 -12.83 -6.68
CA GLY A 332 34.05 -11.58 -6.93
C GLY A 332 32.87 -11.39 -5.98
N TYR A 333 32.06 -12.42 -5.79
CA TYR A 333 30.95 -12.39 -4.85
C TYR A 333 31.37 -12.37 -3.39
N LEU A 334 32.50 -12.99 -3.04
CA LEU A 334 33.04 -12.93 -1.68
C LEU A 334 33.47 -11.51 -1.30
N GLU A 335 34.06 -10.78 -2.24
CA GLU A 335 34.40 -9.36 -2.07
C GLU A 335 33.16 -8.47 -2.12
N ALA A 336 32.16 -8.79 -2.95
CA ALA A 336 30.87 -8.08 -2.94
C ALA A 336 30.15 -8.18 -1.59
N ILE A 337 30.20 -9.35 -0.93
CA ILE A 337 29.70 -9.52 0.44
C ILE A 337 30.47 -8.60 1.40
N HIS A 338 31.78 -8.51 1.25
CA HIS A 338 32.59 -7.66 2.12
C HIS A 338 32.27 -6.18 1.94
N PHE A 339 32.21 -5.74 0.68
CA PHE A 339 31.83 -4.39 0.30
C PHE A 339 30.45 -4.02 0.87
N PHE A 340 29.45 -4.90 0.75
CA PHE A 340 28.14 -4.68 1.34
C PHE A 340 28.21 -4.45 2.86
N VAL A 341 28.97 -5.26 3.59
CA VAL A 341 29.15 -5.09 5.04
C VAL A 341 29.90 -3.79 5.37
N GLU A 342 30.86 -3.36 4.55
CA GLU A 342 31.54 -2.08 4.73
C GLU A 342 30.62 -0.87 4.50
N ILE A 343 29.69 -0.95 3.54
CA ILE A 343 28.68 0.09 3.34
C ILE A 343 27.75 0.14 4.55
N LEU A 344 27.29 -1.02 5.03
CA LEU A 344 26.46 -1.09 6.25
C LEU A 344 27.18 -0.48 7.46
N ASP A 345 28.45 -0.82 7.67
CA ASP A 345 29.25 -0.29 8.78
C ASP A 345 29.47 1.22 8.66
N SER A 346 29.74 1.70 7.45
CA SER A 346 29.91 3.13 7.17
C SER A 346 28.63 3.93 7.34
N TYR A 347 27.47 3.30 7.11
CA TYR A 347 26.16 3.95 7.20
C TYR A 347 25.62 3.95 8.64
N PHE A 348 25.69 2.82 9.36
CA PHE A 348 25.19 2.73 10.74
C PHE A 348 26.20 3.19 11.79
N GLY A 349 27.50 3.17 11.48
CA GLY A 349 28.57 3.52 12.41
C GLY A 349 28.78 2.46 13.49
N ASN A 350 29.62 1.45 13.22
CA ASN A 350 29.78 0.22 14.02
C ASN A 350 28.53 -0.66 13.99
N VAL A 351 28.20 -1.17 12.81
CA VAL A 351 26.96 -1.92 12.58
C VAL A 351 26.89 -3.20 13.43
N CYS A 352 25.72 -3.45 14.01
CA CYS A 352 25.42 -4.69 14.75
C CYS A 352 24.17 -5.41 14.21
N GLU A 353 23.95 -6.67 14.63
CA GLU A 353 22.77 -7.46 14.21
C GLU A 353 21.45 -6.74 14.54
N LEU A 354 21.43 -5.96 15.63
CA LEU A 354 20.23 -5.27 16.08
C LEU A 354 19.83 -4.13 15.14
N ASP A 355 20.82 -3.46 14.52
CA ASP A 355 20.57 -2.43 13.51
C ASP A 355 19.89 -3.01 12.29
N LEU A 356 20.32 -4.19 11.84
CA LEU A 356 19.69 -4.91 10.73
C LEU A 356 18.25 -5.32 11.06
N VAL A 357 17.93 -5.57 12.34
CA VAL A 357 16.59 -5.94 12.79
C VAL A 357 15.66 -4.74 12.86
N PHE A 358 16.10 -3.64 13.48
CA PHE A 358 15.26 -2.45 13.67
C PHE A 358 15.15 -1.59 12.41
N ASN A 359 16.21 -1.54 11.60
CA ASN A 359 16.28 -0.72 10.39
C ASN A 359 16.25 -1.57 9.12
N PHE A 360 15.49 -2.68 9.11
CA PHE A 360 15.47 -3.62 7.98
C PHE A 360 15.17 -2.93 6.63
N TYR A 361 14.27 -1.95 6.61
CA TYR A 361 13.91 -1.18 5.42
C TYR A 361 15.11 -0.41 4.85
N LYS A 362 15.93 0.19 5.71
CA LYS A 362 17.19 0.86 5.31
C LYS A 362 18.21 -0.15 4.77
N VAL A 363 18.31 -1.33 5.39
CA VAL A 363 19.19 -2.40 4.90
C VAL A 363 18.79 -2.84 3.49
N TYR A 364 17.48 -2.97 3.20
CA TYR A 364 17.02 -3.26 1.84
C TYR A 364 17.33 -2.12 0.87
N ALA A 365 17.17 -0.85 1.28
CA ALA A 365 17.56 0.28 0.44
C ALA A 365 19.05 0.29 0.11
N ILE A 366 19.91 0.01 1.10
CA ILE A 366 21.37 -0.12 0.90
C ILE A 366 21.69 -1.29 -0.02
N LEU A 367 21.03 -2.43 0.17
CA LEU A 367 21.22 -3.61 -0.68
C LEU A 367 20.85 -3.29 -2.13
N ASP A 368 19.73 -2.59 -2.34
CA ASP A 368 19.20 -2.26 -3.66
C ASP A 368 20.04 -1.21 -4.40
N GLU A 369 20.83 -0.39 -3.70
CA GLU A 369 21.85 0.49 -4.32
C GLU A 369 23.10 -0.26 -4.79
N ILE A 370 23.38 -1.44 -4.23
CA ILE A 370 24.57 -2.24 -4.56
C ILE A 370 24.22 -3.34 -5.56
N PHE A 371 23.07 -3.97 -5.41
CA PHE A 371 22.63 -5.11 -6.21
C PHE A 371 21.24 -4.86 -6.78
N ILE A 372 21.11 -5.01 -8.10
CA ILE A 372 19.83 -4.90 -8.77
C ILE A 372 19.66 -6.02 -9.78
N ALA A 373 18.45 -6.56 -9.87
CA ALA A 373 18.09 -7.63 -10.82
C ALA A 373 19.02 -8.88 -10.78
N GLY A 374 19.70 -9.13 -9.66
CA GLY A 374 20.62 -10.26 -9.52
C GLY A 374 22.06 -9.96 -9.91
N GLU A 375 22.39 -8.70 -10.21
CA GLU A 375 23.70 -8.24 -10.67
C GLU A 375 24.26 -7.15 -9.74
N ILE A 376 25.56 -6.91 -9.83
CA ILE A 376 26.21 -5.79 -9.12
C ILE A 376 25.95 -4.49 -9.91
N GLU A 377 25.29 -3.53 -9.28
CA GLU A 377 24.97 -2.23 -9.91
C GLU A 377 26.08 -1.20 -9.67
N GLU A 378 26.40 -0.93 -8.40
CA GLU A 378 27.30 0.15 -8.00
C GLU A 378 28.39 -0.39 -7.08
N VAL A 379 29.63 -0.03 -7.39
CA VAL A 379 30.84 -0.44 -6.65
C VAL A 379 31.54 0.74 -5.98
N SER A 380 31.06 1.96 -6.21
CA SER A 380 31.61 3.18 -5.63
C SER A 380 30.94 3.52 -4.29
N LYS A 381 31.64 3.25 -3.19
CA LYS A 381 31.24 3.64 -1.84
C LYS A 381 30.77 5.10 -1.71
N PRO A 382 31.52 6.13 -2.15
CA PRO A 382 31.09 7.53 -1.97
C PRO A 382 29.77 7.82 -2.69
N LYS A 383 29.54 7.23 -3.87
CA LYS A 383 28.33 7.44 -4.65
C LYS A 383 27.11 6.80 -3.99
N ILE A 384 27.26 5.59 -3.45
CA ILE A 384 26.21 4.92 -2.67
C ILE A 384 25.85 5.76 -1.44
N MET A 385 26.85 6.22 -0.69
CA MET A 385 26.61 7.03 0.51
C MET A 385 25.91 8.36 0.19
N GLU A 386 26.29 9.02 -0.90
CA GLU A 386 25.65 10.25 -1.36
C GLU A 386 24.17 10.02 -1.71
N ARG A 387 23.86 8.95 -2.45
CA ARG A 387 22.48 8.59 -2.82
C ARG A 387 21.63 8.25 -1.59
N LEU A 388 22.18 7.47 -0.65
CA LEU A 388 21.49 7.14 0.59
C LEU A 388 21.16 8.40 1.40
N GLN A 389 22.11 9.34 1.52
CA GLN A 389 21.86 10.63 2.18
C GLN A 389 20.83 11.50 1.45
N PHE A 390 20.78 11.42 0.12
CA PHE A 390 19.78 12.13 -0.66
C PHE A 390 18.38 11.55 -0.43
N ILE A 391 18.24 10.23 -0.40
CA ILE A 391 16.97 9.55 -0.11
C ILE A 391 16.47 9.91 1.30
N GLU A 392 17.34 9.92 2.31
CA GLU A 392 16.97 10.29 3.68
C GLU A 392 16.50 11.75 3.82
N LYS A 393 16.87 12.64 2.90
CA LYS A 393 16.40 14.05 2.93
C LYS A 393 15.01 14.23 2.31
N LEU A 394 14.55 13.25 1.54
CA LEU A 394 13.24 13.25 0.89
C LEU A 394 12.16 12.61 1.76
N GLU A 395 12.55 11.75 2.70
CA GLU A 395 11.70 11.25 3.79
C GLU A 395 11.61 12.27 4.94
#